data_AF-A0AAJ1LZB5-F1
#
_entry.id   AF-A0AAJ1LZB5-F1
#
_cell.length_a   1.000
_cell.length_b   1.000
_cell.length_c   1.000
_cell.angle_alpha   90.00
_cell.angle_beta   90.00
_cell.angle_gamma   90.00
#
_symmetry.space_group_name_H-M   'P 1'
#
loop_
_entity.id
_entity.type
_entity.pdbx_description
1 polymer ?
#
loop_
_entity_poly.entity_id
_entity_poly.type
_entity_poly.pdbx_seq_one_letter_code
_entity_poly.pdbx_strand_id
1 'polypeptide(L)'
;MAAEPGNEALLPLPLVDLLAEEPGHDPAAAARDVALMLDVTGARDTSPQDVKLTWLFHRKATRARLLSFADVTRSRRRRLTGEGDEPWPGFPLAPRPNQGA
;
A
#
# COMPACT_ATOMS: atom_id res chain seq x y z
N MET A 1 17.57 7.68 -9.75
CA MET A 1 16.95 7.60 -11.10
C MET A 1 15.74 8.52 -11.09
N ALA A 2 15.63 9.48 -12.00
CA ALA A 2 14.49 10.42 -11.98
C ALA A 2 13.23 9.76 -12.54
N ALA A 3 12.08 9.98 -11.90
CA ALA A 3 10.77 9.55 -12.37
C ALA A 3 10.29 10.50 -13.49
N GLU A 4 10.89 10.38 -14.67
CA GLU A 4 10.43 11.11 -15.86
C GLU A 4 9.09 10.52 -16.37
N PRO A 5 8.17 11.34 -16.87
CA PRO A 5 6.96 10.84 -17.53
C PRO A 5 7.33 9.88 -18.67
N GLY A 6 6.85 8.63 -18.60
CA GLY A 6 7.16 7.57 -19.58
C GLY A 6 8.36 6.68 -19.21
N ASN A 7 9.05 6.93 -18.09
CA ASN A 7 10.10 6.06 -17.61
C ASN A 7 9.52 4.81 -16.94
N GLU A 8 9.49 3.70 -17.68
CA GLU A 8 9.00 2.40 -17.20
C GLU A 8 10.03 1.62 -16.34
N ALA A 9 11.24 2.15 -16.14
CA ALA A 9 12.31 1.42 -15.42
C ALA A 9 11.97 1.08 -13.96
N LEU A 10 11.00 1.79 -13.35
CA LEU A 10 10.54 1.56 -11.98
C LEU A 10 9.44 0.48 -11.88
N LEU A 11 8.83 0.12 -13.01
CA LEU A 11 7.72 -0.84 -13.08
C LEU A 11 8.06 -2.29 -12.65
N PRO A 12 9.26 -2.84 -12.92
CA PRO A 12 9.58 -4.20 -12.50
C PRO A 12 9.99 -4.33 -11.03
N LEU A 13 10.07 -3.22 -10.27
CA LEU A 13 10.46 -3.22 -8.86
C LEU A 13 9.41 -3.95 -8.01
N PRO A 14 9.83 -4.88 -7.13
CA PRO A 14 8.93 -5.48 -6.14
C PRO A 14 8.38 -4.42 -5.18
N LEU A 15 7.09 -4.52 -4.86
CA LEU A 15 6.43 -3.62 -3.93
C LEU A 15 7.00 -3.71 -2.51
N VAL A 16 7.45 -4.91 -2.11
CA VAL A 16 8.10 -5.13 -0.82
C VAL A 16 9.40 -4.32 -0.75
N ASP A 17 10.22 -4.36 -1.80
CA ASP A 17 11.48 -3.62 -1.86
C ASP A 17 11.24 -2.12 -1.82
N LEU A 18 10.27 -1.63 -2.62
CA LEU A 18 9.88 -0.22 -2.62
C LEU A 18 9.45 0.26 -1.23
N LEU A 19 8.65 -0.54 -0.54
CA LEU A 19 8.18 -0.22 0.80
C LEU A 19 9.34 -0.26 1.81
N ALA A 20 10.24 -1.23 1.70
CA ALA A 20 11.41 -1.35 2.58
C ALA A 20 12.42 -0.19 2.42
N GLU A 21 12.40 0.54 1.32
CA GLU A 21 13.19 1.78 1.16
C GLU A 21 12.70 2.94 2.05
N GLU A 22 11.47 2.86 2.60
CA GLU A 22 11.01 3.88 3.54
C GLU A 22 11.77 3.82 4.88
N PRO A 23 12.17 4.97 5.46
CA PRO A 23 12.80 5.02 6.77
C PRO A 23 11.91 4.38 7.85
N GLY A 24 12.46 3.42 8.60
CA GLY A 24 11.71 2.65 9.61
C GLY A 24 10.88 1.50 9.03
N HIS A 25 11.16 1.09 7.80
CA HIS A 25 10.47 0.01 7.11
C HIS A 25 11.31 -1.26 7.02
N ASP A 26 11.20 -2.12 8.03
CA ASP A 26 11.79 -3.47 7.99
C ASP A 26 11.11 -4.32 6.89
N PRO A 27 11.88 -5.07 6.06
CA PRO A 27 11.34 -5.99 5.05
C PRO A 27 10.18 -6.89 5.50
N ALA A 28 10.18 -7.35 6.75
CA ALA A 28 9.07 -8.16 7.27
C ALA A 28 7.77 -7.36 7.45
N ALA A 29 7.87 -6.06 7.76
CA ALA A 29 6.71 -5.18 7.79
C ALA A 29 6.19 -4.89 6.37
N ALA A 30 7.09 -4.67 5.40
CA ALA A 30 6.72 -4.48 4.00
C ALA A 30 5.96 -5.68 3.44
N ALA A 31 6.44 -6.90 3.70
CA ALA A 31 5.77 -8.12 3.26
C ALA A 31 4.37 -8.26 3.88
N ARG A 32 4.18 -7.89 5.15
CA ARG A 32 2.85 -7.91 5.81
C ARG A 32 1.88 -6.90 5.21
N ASP A 33 2.36 -5.70 4.91
CA ASP A 33 1.58 -4.63 4.29
C ASP A 33 1.12 -5.04 2.88
N VAL A 34 2.01 -5.63 2.08
CA VAL A 34 1.66 -6.18 0.77
C VAL A 34 0.68 -7.36 0.90
N ALA A 35 0.87 -8.25 1.88
CA ALA A 35 -0.05 -9.36 2.13
C ALA A 35 -1.46 -8.88 2.48
N LEU A 36 -1.59 -7.84 3.30
CA LEU A 36 -2.87 -7.23 3.63
C LEU A 36 -3.55 -6.63 2.37
N MET A 37 -2.78 -5.96 1.52
CA MET A 37 -3.29 -5.44 0.25
C MET A 37 -3.81 -6.57 -0.66
N LEU A 38 -3.09 -7.69 -0.74
CA LEU A 38 -3.52 -8.85 -1.50
C LEU A 38 -4.80 -9.48 -0.94
N ASP A 39 -4.95 -9.52 0.38
CA ASP A 39 -6.16 -10.01 1.03
C ASP A 39 -7.39 -9.13 0.70
N VAL A 40 -7.25 -7.81 0.86
CA VAL A 40 -8.32 -6.83 0.58
C VAL A 40 -8.73 -6.82 -0.89
N THR A 41 -7.79 -7.04 -1.79
CA THR A 41 -8.04 -7.05 -3.25
C THR A 41 -8.44 -8.42 -3.80
N GLY A 42 -8.49 -9.46 -2.95
CA GLY A 42 -8.85 -10.83 -3.33
C GLY A 42 -7.77 -11.60 -4.09
N ALA A 43 -6.52 -11.11 -4.10
CA ALA A 43 -5.39 -11.72 -4.79
C ALA A 43 -4.56 -12.64 -3.87
N ARG A 44 -5.24 -13.47 -3.06
CA ARG A 44 -4.64 -14.29 -1.99
C ARG A 44 -3.65 -15.35 -2.49
N ASP A 45 -3.77 -15.78 -3.75
CA ASP A 45 -2.89 -16.78 -4.35
C ASP A 45 -1.55 -16.20 -4.82
N THR A 46 -1.37 -14.88 -4.73
CA THR A 46 -0.12 -14.21 -5.11
C THR A 46 0.80 -14.11 -3.90
N SER A 47 2.08 -14.46 -4.06
CA SER A 47 3.06 -14.21 -3.01
C SER A 47 3.35 -12.71 -2.90
N PRO A 48 3.44 -12.12 -1.69
CA PRO A 48 3.81 -10.72 -1.51
C PRO A 48 5.11 -10.32 -2.22
N GLN A 49 6.08 -11.25 -2.28
CA GLN A 49 7.38 -11.02 -2.90
C GLN A 49 7.31 -10.92 -4.44
N ASP A 50 6.28 -11.48 -5.06
CA ASP A 50 6.11 -11.49 -6.51
C ASP A 50 5.32 -10.27 -7.02
N VAL A 51 4.75 -9.47 -6.11
CA VAL A 51 3.95 -8.31 -6.47
C VAL A 51 4.87 -7.16 -6.88
N LYS A 52 4.84 -6.82 -8.16
CA LYS A 52 5.60 -5.69 -8.73
C LYS A 52 4.77 -4.42 -8.77
N LEU A 53 5.42 -3.27 -8.87
CA LEU A 53 4.75 -1.98 -9.00
C LEU A 53 3.74 -1.94 -10.16
N THR A 54 4.03 -2.62 -11.29
CA THR A 54 3.07 -2.79 -12.42
C THR A 54 1.72 -3.39 -12.02
N TRP A 55 1.69 -4.24 -10.99
CA TRP A 55 0.48 -4.90 -10.55
C TRP A 55 -0.59 -3.90 -10.07
N LEU A 56 -0.16 -2.76 -9.51
CA LEU A 56 -1.05 -1.66 -9.11
C LEU A 56 -1.75 -1.01 -10.31
N PHE A 57 -1.11 -1.02 -11.48
CA PHE A 57 -1.55 -0.23 -12.64
C PHE A 57 -2.29 -1.05 -13.72
N HIS A 58 -2.54 -2.34 -13.48
CA HIS A 58 -3.18 -3.20 -14.48
C HIS A 58 -4.64 -2.83 -14.78
N ARG A 59 -4.92 -2.50 -16.06
CA ARG A 59 -6.12 -1.84 -16.63
C ARG A 59 -7.51 -2.22 -16.07
N LYS A 60 -7.70 -3.43 -15.54
CA LYS A 60 -9.01 -3.92 -15.06
C LYS A 60 -9.25 -3.73 -13.56
N ALA A 61 -8.21 -3.51 -12.76
CA ALA A 61 -8.32 -3.46 -11.30
C ALA A 61 -7.50 -2.34 -10.65
N THR A 62 -6.95 -1.42 -11.47
CA THR A 62 -6.06 -0.33 -11.05
C THR A 62 -6.61 0.47 -9.87
N ARG A 63 -7.90 0.83 -9.91
CA ARG A 63 -8.52 1.67 -8.87
C ARG A 63 -8.51 1.00 -7.50
N ALA A 64 -9.01 -0.24 -7.39
CA ALA A 64 -9.10 -0.93 -6.10
C ALA A 64 -7.72 -1.22 -5.50
N ARG A 65 -6.74 -1.57 -6.35
CA ARG A 65 -5.37 -1.87 -5.93
C ARG A 65 -4.64 -0.63 -5.44
N LEU A 66 -4.73 0.48 -6.20
CA LEU A 66 -4.13 1.75 -5.79
C LEU A 66 -4.74 2.29 -4.50
N LEU A 67 -6.06 2.22 -4.35
CA LEU A 67 -6.72 2.65 -3.10
C LEU A 67 -6.28 1.79 -1.91
N SER A 68 -6.22 0.46 -2.08
CA SER A 68 -5.75 -0.44 -1.03
C SER A 68 -4.29 -0.17 -0.66
N PHE A 69 -3.42 0.09 -1.64
CA PHE A 69 -2.02 0.46 -1.41
C PHE A 69 -1.90 1.78 -0.64
N ALA A 70 -2.66 2.80 -1.03
CA ALA A 70 -2.68 4.09 -0.35
C ALA A 70 -3.19 3.96 1.11
N ASP A 71 -4.21 3.13 1.33
CA ASP A 71 -4.80 2.90 2.65
C ASP A 71 -3.81 2.22 3.60
N VAL A 72 -3.07 1.21 3.11
CA VAL A 72 -2.05 0.50 3.90
C VAL A 72 -0.89 1.44 4.27
N THR A 73 -0.34 2.17 3.29
CA THR A 73 0.77 3.11 3.51
C THR A 73 0.37 4.27 4.43
N ARG A 74 -0.83 4.81 4.28
CA ARG A 74 -1.38 5.87 5.15
C ARG A 74 -1.63 5.39 6.57
N SER A 75 -2.25 4.22 6.74
CA SER A 75 -2.51 3.63 8.05
C SER A 75 -1.22 3.37 8.82
N ARG A 76 -0.16 2.96 8.11
CA ARG A 76 1.17 2.78 8.68
C ARG A 76 1.82 4.10 9.09
N ARG A 77 1.87 5.09 8.18
CA ARG A 77 2.46 6.41 8.48
C ARG A 77 1.87 6.97 9.77
N ARG A 78 0.55 6.87 9.93
CA ARG A 78 -0.17 7.29 11.14
C ARG A 78 0.31 6.58 12.42
N ARG A 79 0.57 5.27 12.36
CA ARG A 79 1.13 4.51 13.51
C ARG A 79 2.54 4.98 13.87
N LEU A 80 3.37 5.30 12.87
CA LEU A 80 4.76 5.70 13.07
C LEU A 80 4.89 7.15 13.56
N THR A 81 4.03 8.05 13.10
CA THR A 81 4.07 9.48 13.46
C THR A 81 3.24 9.81 14.71
N GLY A 82 2.50 8.84 15.26
CA GLY A 82 1.59 9.08 16.39
C GLY A 82 0.38 9.94 16.03
N GLU A 83 0.13 10.15 14.74
CA GLU A 83 -1.01 10.92 14.22
C GLU A 83 -2.26 10.02 14.26
N GLY A 84 -2.78 9.85 15.48
CA GLY A 84 -3.87 8.93 15.80
C GLY A 84 -5.24 9.53 15.50
N ASP A 85 -5.83 9.11 14.38
CA ASP A 85 -7.29 8.99 14.32
C ASP A 85 -7.62 7.51 14.56
N GLU A 86 -8.50 7.26 15.52
CA GLU A 86 -9.05 5.93 15.78
C GLU A 86 -9.69 5.37 14.49
N PRO A 87 -9.33 4.15 14.03
CA PRO A 87 -9.90 3.57 12.82
C PRO A 87 -11.42 3.45 12.93
N TRP A 88 -12.16 3.72 11.86
CA TRP A 88 -13.62 3.62 11.89
C TRP A 88 -14.06 2.16 12.14
N PRO A 89 -15.04 1.89 13.04
CA PRO A 89 -15.51 0.54 13.28
C PRO A 89 -15.98 -0.17 12.00
N GLY A 90 -15.38 -1.32 11.68
CA GLY A 90 -15.64 -2.07 10.43
C GLY A 90 -14.78 -1.65 9.24
N PHE A 91 -13.94 -0.62 9.37
CA PHE A 91 -13.06 -0.12 8.31
C PHE A 91 -11.67 0.19 8.90
N PRO A 92 -10.81 -0.84 9.07
CA PRO A 92 -9.56 -0.75 9.85
C PRO A 92 -8.50 0.19 9.26
N LEU A 93 -8.71 0.67 8.03
CA LEU A 93 -7.79 1.55 7.30
C LEU A 93 -8.41 2.92 7.01
N ALA A 94 -9.70 3.11 7.27
CA ALA A 94 -10.37 4.37 7.00
C ALA A 94 -10.27 5.32 8.21
N PRO A 95 -9.90 6.60 8.01
CA PRO A 95 -10.10 7.60 9.05
C PRO A 95 -11.57 7.64 9.44
N ARG A 96 -11.86 7.92 10.71
CA ARG A 96 -13.18 8.36 11.12
C ARG A 96 -13.60 9.53 10.21
N PRO A 97 -14.77 9.51 9.53
CA PRO A 97 -15.31 10.70 8.89
C PRO A 97 -15.32 11.82 9.91
N ASN A 98 -14.73 12.96 9.55
CA ASN A 98 -14.86 14.17 10.35
C ASN A 98 -16.35 14.44 10.52
N GLN A 99 -16.87 14.27 11.74
CA GLN A 99 -18.19 14.77 12.12
C GLN A 99 -18.07 16.30 12.26
N GLY A 100 -17.85 16.98 11.13
CA GLY A 100 -17.86 18.43 11.05
C GLY A 100 -19.26 18.90 10.71
N ALA A 101 -19.99 19.32 11.73
CA ALA A 101 -20.96 20.41 11.67
C ALA A 101 -20.21 21.75 11.88
#